data_AF-A0A662QCY7-F1
#
_entry.id   AF-A0A662QCY7-F1
#
_cell.length_a   1.000
_cell.length_b   1.000
_cell.length_c   1.000
_cell.angle_alpha   90.00
_cell.angle_beta   90.00
_cell.angle_gamma   90.00
#
_symmetry.space_group_name_H-M   'P 1'
#
loop_
_entity.id
_entity.type
_entity.pdbx_description
1 polymer ?
#
loop_
_entity_poly.entity_id
_entity_poly.type
_entity_poly.pdbx_seq_one_letter_code
_entity_poly.pdbx_strand_id
1 'polypeptide(L)'
;RLYFYIVRILRKSLANPALAIRLGLSSVEILDYRLAAYFLENIADRAFEISGLIKTDEMASGKGFEVEEIARILLENHKLSMDAFLNRRVEVVPRIKRNLEELMKLLTPPRLREGQLRVRDALLSIADMQYDIASLTLPRLG
;
A
#
# COMPACT_ATOMS: atom_id res chain seq x y z
N ARG A 1 3.30 10.47 11.38
CA ARG A 1 4.39 10.53 12.42
C ARG A 1 5.40 9.39 12.28
N LEU A 2 4.95 8.16 12.06
CA LEU A 2 5.81 6.97 11.91
C LEU A 2 6.77 7.11 10.71
N TYR A 3 6.28 7.58 9.55
CA TYR A 3 7.11 7.88 8.39
C TYR A 3 8.34 8.73 8.73
N PHE A 4 8.13 9.86 9.42
CA PHE A 4 9.22 10.76 9.81
C PHE A 4 10.28 10.07 10.67
N TYR A 5 9.87 9.22 11.61
CA TYR A 5 10.80 8.47 12.45
C TYR A 5 11.61 7.46 11.65
N ILE A 6 10.95 6.68 10.78
CA ILE A 6 11.62 5.70 9.91
C ILE A 6 12.63 6.42 9.01
N VAL A 7 12.20 7.45 8.28
CA VAL A 7 13.08 8.21 7.38
C VAL A 7 14.22 8.90 8.12
N ARG A 8 14.00 9.33 9.38
CA ARG A 8 15.07 9.89 10.22
C ARG A 8 16.11 8.84 10.60
N ILE A 9 15.69 7.65 10.98
CA ILE A 9 16.60 6.54 11.32
C ILE A 9 17.40 6.12 10.08
N LEU A 10 16.73 5.95 8.94
CA LEU A 10 17.33 5.55 7.67
C LEU A 10 18.31 6.60 7.11
N ARG A 11 18.03 7.91 7.29
CA ARG A 11 19.01 8.95 6.95
C ARG A 11 20.24 8.94 7.86
N LYS A 12 20.03 8.69 9.16
CA LYS A 12 21.16 8.57 10.11
C LYS A 12 22.04 7.37 9.82
N SER A 13 21.48 6.25 9.37
CA SER A 13 22.28 5.07 9.01
C SER A 13 23.14 5.30 7.77
N LEU A 14 22.68 6.09 6.78
CA LEU A 14 23.52 6.49 5.64
C LEU A 14 24.73 7.35 6.04
N ALA A 15 24.55 8.22 7.04
CA ALA A 15 25.62 9.10 7.52
C ALA A 15 26.54 8.43 8.56
N ASN A 16 26.18 7.25 9.07
CA ASN A 16 26.93 6.54 10.11
C ASN A 16 27.08 5.06 9.74
N PRO A 17 28.23 4.65 9.15
CA PRO A 17 28.49 3.27 8.75
C PRO A 17 28.33 2.25 9.89
N ALA A 18 28.68 2.60 11.13
CA ALA A 18 28.49 1.73 12.28
C ALA A 18 27.00 1.45 12.56
N LEU A 19 26.13 2.43 12.34
CA LEU A 19 24.68 2.25 12.47
C LEU A 19 24.11 1.41 11.31
N ALA A 20 24.58 1.60 10.08
CA ALA A 20 24.19 0.75 8.95
C ALA A 20 24.57 -0.72 9.18
N ILE A 21 25.79 -0.99 9.66
CA ILE A 21 26.25 -2.33 10.04
C ILE A 21 25.35 -2.93 11.12
N ARG A 22 25.00 -2.16 12.15
CA ARG A 22 24.11 -2.64 13.23
C ARG A 22 22.68 -2.95 12.76
N LEU A 23 22.19 -2.26 11.75
CA LEU A 23 20.89 -2.54 11.15
C LEU A 23 20.95 -3.72 10.17
N GLY A 24 22.14 -4.14 9.73
CA GLY A 24 22.30 -5.21 8.76
C GLY A 24 21.73 -4.88 7.37
N LEU A 25 21.59 -3.60 7.04
CA LEU A 25 20.98 -3.15 5.79
C LEU A 25 22.04 -2.58 4.84
N SER A 26 21.97 -2.98 3.57
CA SER A 26 22.69 -2.34 2.48
C SER A 26 22.10 -0.96 2.13
N SER A 27 22.85 -0.14 1.40
CA SER A 27 22.37 1.16 0.91
C SER A 27 21.12 1.03 0.03
N VAL A 28 21.00 -0.07 -0.73
CA VAL A 28 19.82 -0.36 -1.56
C VAL A 28 18.62 -0.65 -0.68
N GLU A 29 18.76 -1.51 0.31
CA GLU A 29 17.68 -1.83 1.24
C GLU A 29 17.24 -0.60 2.04
N ILE A 30 18.16 0.27 2.45
CA ILE A 30 17.81 1.54 3.10
C ILE A 30 16.88 2.39 2.20
N LEU A 31 17.10 2.41 0.89
CA LEU A 31 16.21 3.09 -0.05
C LEU A 31 14.85 2.39 -0.15
N ASP A 32 14.84 1.05 -0.21
CA ASP A 32 13.60 0.28 -0.27
C ASP A 32 12.74 0.48 1.00
N TYR A 33 13.36 0.48 2.19
CA TYR A 33 12.67 0.81 3.44
C TYR A 33 12.13 2.25 3.48
N ARG A 34 12.82 3.21 2.86
CA ARG A 34 12.29 4.58 2.72
C ARG A 34 11.06 4.62 1.82
N LEU A 35 11.09 3.86 0.72
CA LEU A 35 9.97 3.80 -0.21
C LEU A 35 8.77 3.07 0.40
N ALA A 36 8.99 1.95 1.09
CA ALA A 36 7.94 1.24 1.83
C ALA A 36 7.29 2.14 2.90
N ALA A 37 8.09 2.93 3.63
CA ALA A 37 7.56 3.89 4.60
C ALA A 37 6.73 5.00 3.93
N TYR A 38 7.16 5.48 2.75
CA TYR A 38 6.41 6.45 1.96
C TYR A 38 5.05 5.89 1.52
N PHE A 39 5.03 4.67 0.96
CA PHE A 39 3.78 4.00 0.58
C PHE A 39 2.86 3.77 1.77
N LEU A 40 3.40 3.36 2.93
CA LEU A 40 2.61 3.16 4.13
C LEU A 40 1.90 4.44 4.62
N GLU A 41 2.57 5.59 4.58
CA GLU A 41 1.94 6.88 4.93
C GLU A 41 0.85 7.24 3.92
N ASN A 42 1.12 7.09 2.61
CA ASN A 42 0.12 7.39 1.58
C ASN A 42 -1.10 6.45 1.65
N ILE A 43 -0.91 5.17 1.99
CA ILE A 43 -2.02 4.25 2.26
C ILE A 43 -2.89 4.78 3.41
N ALA A 44 -2.27 5.27 4.49
CA ALA A 44 -2.99 5.85 5.61
C ALA A 44 -3.75 7.14 5.21
N ASP A 45 -3.15 8.00 4.39
CA ASP A 45 -3.79 9.21 3.88
C ASP A 45 -5.00 8.88 2.99
N ARG A 46 -4.90 7.87 2.11
CA ARG A 46 -6.04 7.39 1.30
C ARG A 46 -7.14 6.77 2.16
N ALA A 47 -6.78 6.02 3.19
CA ALA A 47 -7.77 5.48 4.13
C ALA A 47 -8.50 6.61 4.88
N PHE A 48 -7.78 7.68 5.25
CA PHE A 48 -8.37 8.87 5.86
C PHE A 48 -9.30 9.60 4.89
N GLU A 49 -8.91 9.77 3.62
CA GLU A 49 -9.74 10.33 2.55
C GLU A 49 -11.06 9.58 2.40
N ILE A 50 -11.01 8.25 2.30
CA ILE A 50 -12.20 7.38 2.23
C ILE A 50 -13.11 7.61 3.46
N SER A 51 -12.54 7.69 4.65
CA SER A 51 -13.31 7.95 5.88
C SER A 51 -14.04 9.29 5.86
N GLY A 52 -13.46 10.30 5.19
CA GLY A 52 -14.09 11.61 4.99
C GLY A 52 -15.26 11.53 4.01
N LEU A 53 -15.08 10.85 2.89
CA LEU A 53 -16.10 10.66 1.85
C LEU A 53 -17.31 9.85 2.34
N ILE A 54 -17.09 8.89 3.24
CA ILE A 54 -18.18 8.15 3.90
C ILE A 54 -18.99 9.07 4.82
N LYS A 55 -18.33 9.97 5.56
CA LYS A 55 -19.00 10.89 6.50
C LYS A 55 -19.84 11.96 5.80
N THR A 56 -19.48 12.35 4.58
CA THR A 56 -20.21 13.35 3.79
C THR A 56 -21.37 12.76 2.99
N ASP A 57 -21.67 11.47 3.16
CA ASP A 57 -22.73 10.73 2.47
C ASP A 57 -22.63 10.74 0.94
N GLU A 58 -21.43 11.02 0.42
CA GLU A 58 -21.11 10.91 -1.02
C GLU A 58 -21.23 9.46 -1.54
N MET A 59 -21.44 8.49 -0.64
CA MET A 59 -21.64 7.07 -0.92
C MET A 59 -23.09 6.57 -0.94
N ALA A 60 -24.08 7.24 -0.32
CA ALA A 60 -25.43 6.67 -0.14
C ALA A 60 -26.25 6.47 -1.42
N SER A 61 -25.82 7.06 -2.53
CA SER A 61 -26.69 7.20 -3.71
C SER A 61 -26.35 6.17 -4.81
N GLY A 62 -26.52 4.86 -4.61
CA GLY A 62 -26.37 3.88 -5.71
C GLY A 62 -26.28 2.42 -5.28
N LYS A 63 -26.17 1.50 -6.26
CA LYS A 63 -25.71 0.12 -6.00
C LYS A 63 -24.34 0.24 -5.34
N GLY A 64 -24.27 -0.09 -4.05
CA GLY A 64 -23.07 0.07 -3.24
C GLY A 64 -21.95 -0.84 -3.74
N PHE A 65 -20.71 -0.44 -3.47
CA PHE A 65 -19.58 -1.34 -3.55
C PHE A 65 -19.80 -2.55 -2.64
N GLU A 66 -19.22 -3.70 -2.99
CA GLU A 66 -19.12 -4.85 -2.09
C GLU A 66 -18.08 -4.57 -1.00
N VAL A 67 -18.42 -3.67 -0.08
CA VAL A 67 -17.48 -3.06 0.89
C VAL A 67 -16.77 -4.10 1.74
N GLU A 68 -17.48 -5.14 2.19
CA GLU A 68 -16.90 -6.21 2.99
C GLU A 68 -15.82 -6.98 2.22
N GLU A 69 -16.09 -7.30 0.96
CA GLU A 69 -15.17 -8.05 0.11
C GLU A 69 -13.95 -7.21 -0.27
N ILE A 70 -14.16 -5.93 -0.63
CA ILE A 70 -13.09 -4.98 -0.88
C ILE A 70 -12.19 -4.82 0.35
N ALA A 71 -12.78 -4.64 1.52
CA ALA A 71 -12.03 -4.50 2.76
C ALA A 71 -11.24 -5.78 3.08
N ARG A 72 -11.84 -6.96 2.87
CA ARG A 72 -11.16 -8.26 3.03
C ARG A 72 -9.93 -8.36 2.13
N ILE A 73 -10.07 -8.04 0.84
CA ILE A 73 -8.96 -8.10 -0.13
C ILE A 73 -7.85 -7.10 0.23
N LEU A 74 -8.21 -5.85 0.54
CA LEU A 74 -7.22 -4.83 0.91
C LEU A 74 -6.47 -5.17 2.19
N LEU A 75 -7.14 -5.73 3.20
CA LEU A 75 -6.48 -6.18 4.44
C LEU A 75 -5.58 -7.39 4.20
N GLU A 76 -6.01 -8.34 3.36
CA GLU A 76 -5.18 -9.47 2.93
C GLU A 76 -3.92 -8.97 2.21
N ASN A 77 -4.08 -8.10 1.21
CA ASN A 77 -2.97 -7.52 0.47
C ASN A 77 -2.02 -6.72 1.35
N HIS A 78 -2.51 -5.96 2.31
CA HIS A 78 -1.65 -5.25 3.26
C HIS A 78 -0.76 -6.20 4.06
N LYS A 79 -1.32 -7.30 4.54
CA LYS A 79 -0.54 -8.33 5.27
C LYS A 79 0.48 -8.99 4.34
N LEU A 80 0.06 -9.40 3.15
CA LEU A 80 0.93 -10.05 2.17
C LEU A 80 2.04 -9.11 1.68
N SER A 81 1.76 -7.82 1.48
CA SER A 81 2.78 -6.85 1.03
C SER A 81 3.85 -6.65 2.08
N MET A 82 3.46 -6.52 3.35
CA MET A 82 4.40 -6.40 4.46
C MET A 82 5.19 -7.69 4.68
N ASP A 83 4.54 -8.85 4.54
CA ASP A 83 5.20 -10.16 4.64
C ASP A 83 6.20 -10.38 3.49
N ALA A 84 5.83 -10.03 2.25
CA ALA A 84 6.73 -10.04 1.10
C ALA A 84 7.98 -9.19 1.38
N PHE A 85 7.78 -7.93 1.77
CA PHE A 85 8.87 -6.98 1.95
C PHE A 85 9.77 -7.31 3.14
N LEU A 86 9.19 -7.56 4.32
CA LEU A 86 9.97 -7.76 5.54
C LEU A 86 10.63 -9.14 5.61
N ASN A 87 9.97 -10.18 5.08
CA ASN A 87 10.44 -11.57 5.17
C ASN A 87 10.97 -12.11 3.84
N ARG A 88 11.11 -11.25 2.82
CA ARG A 88 11.57 -11.60 1.47
C ARG A 88 10.77 -12.71 0.78
N ARG A 89 9.46 -12.77 1.06
CA ARG A 89 8.55 -13.78 0.52
C ARG A 89 8.06 -13.42 -0.88
N VAL A 90 8.91 -13.62 -1.88
CA VAL A 90 8.60 -13.30 -3.29
C VAL A 90 7.39 -14.08 -3.81
N GLU A 91 7.13 -15.28 -3.28
CA GLU A 91 6.08 -16.18 -3.75
C GLU A 91 4.65 -15.65 -3.50
N VAL A 92 4.46 -14.66 -2.63
CA VAL A 92 3.14 -14.07 -2.37
C VAL A 92 2.78 -12.95 -3.34
N VAL A 93 3.75 -12.39 -4.08
CA VAL A 93 3.54 -11.27 -5.02
C VAL A 93 2.47 -11.59 -6.10
N PRO A 94 2.44 -12.80 -6.71
CA PRO A 94 1.39 -13.16 -7.66
C PRO A 94 -0.01 -13.21 -7.05
N ARG A 95 -0.15 -13.50 -5.74
CA ARG A 95 -1.44 -13.45 -5.05
C ARG A 95 -1.93 -12.00 -4.91
N ILE A 96 -1.04 -11.09 -4.54
CA ILE A 96 -1.36 -9.65 -4.43
C ILE A 96 -1.81 -9.09 -5.78
N LYS A 97 -1.13 -9.47 -6.87
CA LYS A 97 -1.51 -9.08 -8.23
C LYS A 97 -2.91 -9.58 -8.61
N ARG A 98 -3.24 -10.84 -8.32
CA ARG A 98 -4.59 -11.38 -8.57
C ARG A 98 -5.67 -10.64 -7.76
N ASN A 99 -5.36 -10.32 -6.51
CA ASN A 99 -6.24 -9.54 -5.65
C ASN A 99 -6.47 -8.11 -6.19
N LEU A 100 -5.45 -7.47 -6.79
CA LEU A 100 -5.61 -6.19 -7.49
C LEU A 100 -6.54 -6.30 -8.70
N GLU A 101 -6.38 -7.34 -9.52
CA GLU A 101 -7.26 -7.62 -10.67
C GLU A 101 -8.72 -7.87 -10.24
N GLU A 102 -8.92 -8.53 -9.10
CA GLU A 102 -10.24 -8.74 -8.48
C GLU A 102 -10.84 -7.42 -7.99
N LEU A 103 -10.07 -6.60 -7.28
CA LEU A 103 -10.49 -5.27 -6.85
C LEU A 103 -10.91 -4.39 -8.03
N MET A 104 -10.15 -4.39 -9.12
CA MET A 104 -10.52 -3.64 -10.33
C MET A 104 -11.90 -4.04 -10.85
N LYS A 105 -12.28 -5.32 -10.79
CA LYS A 105 -13.61 -5.79 -11.21
C LYS A 105 -14.70 -5.31 -10.25
N LEU A 106 -14.49 -5.45 -8.94
CA LEU A 106 -15.44 -5.00 -7.91
C LEU A 106 -15.66 -3.47 -7.93
N LEU A 107 -14.62 -2.74 -8.31
CA LEU A 107 -14.56 -1.28 -8.30
C LEU A 107 -14.94 -0.63 -9.65
N THR A 108 -15.27 -1.43 -10.68
CA THR A 108 -15.70 -0.93 -11.99
C THR A 108 -17.14 -1.33 -12.35
N PRO A 109 -18.17 -1.01 -11.52
CA PRO A 109 -19.56 -1.21 -11.92
C PRO A 109 -19.99 -0.20 -12.99
N PRO A 110 -21.05 -0.51 -13.79
CA PRO A 110 -21.38 0.20 -15.03
C PRO A 110 -21.77 1.68 -14.87
N ARG A 111 -22.10 2.16 -13.66
CA ARG A 111 -22.37 3.58 -13.38
C ARG A 111 -21.92 3.94 -11.97
N LEU A 112 -20.88 4.77 -11.88
CA LEU A 112 -20.41 5.39 -10.64
C LEU A 112 -20.68 6.89 -10.67
N ARG A 113 -21.09 7.46 -9.54
CA ARG A 113 -21.17 8.92 -9.34
C ARG A 113 -19.81 9.47 -8.93
N GLU A 114 -19.64 10.80 -8.96
CA GLU A 114 -18.38 11.47 -8.63
C GLU A 114 -17.79 11.04 -7.27
N GLY A 115 -18.60 11.04 -6.20
CA GLY A 115 -18.16 10.58 -4.88
C GLY A 115 -17.70 9.12 -4.86
N GLN A 116 -18.38 8.25 -5.62
CA GLN A 116 -18.01 6.85 -5.74
C GLN A 116 -16.74 6.65 -6.59
N LEU A 117 -16.51 7.50 -7.60
CA LEU A 117 -15.25 7.52 -8.37
C LEU A 117 -14.07 7.90 -7.48
N ARG A 118 -14.23 8.88 -6.58
CA ARG A 118 -13.17 9.25 -5.64
C ARG A 118 -12.84 8.12 -4.66
N VAL A 119 -13.86 7.47 -4.10
CA VAL A 119 -13.67 6.29 -3.23
C VAL A 119 -12.99 5.17 -4.00
N ARG A 120 -13.41 4.90 -5.24
CA ARG A 120 -12.79 3.93 -6.13
C ARG A 120 -11.30 4.21 -6.31
N ASP A 121 -10.96 5.44 -6.66
CA ASP A 121 -9.58 5.85 -6.96
C ASP A 121 -8.69 5.76 -5.70
N ALA A 122 -9.22 6.13 -4.54
CA ALA A 122 -8.52 5.97 -3.26
C ALA A 122 -8.28 4.48 -2.92
N LEU A 123 -9.26 3.60 -3.14
CA LEU A 123 -9.13 2.16 -2.89
C LEU A 123 -8.13 1.49 -3.84
N LEU A 124 -8.18 1.83 -5.14
CA LEU A 124 -7.21 1.33 -6.12
C LEU A 124 -5.80 1.84 -5.81
N SER A 125 -5.65 3.11 -5.43
CA SER A 125 -4.37 3.68 -5.01
C SER A 125 -3.77 2.93 -3.82
N ILE A 126 -4.58 2.53 -2.83
CA ILE A 126 -4.12 1.66 -1.72
C ILE A 126 -3.60 0.32 -2.26
N ALA A 127 -4.37 -0.33 -3.13
CA ALA A 127 -4.00 -1.64 -3.69
C ALA A 127 -2.71 -1.59 -4.52
N ASP A 128 -2.54 -0.54 -5.33
CA ASP A 128 -1.32 -0.30 -6.11
C ASP A 128 -0.11 -0.12 -5.18
N MET A 129 -0.24 0.70 -4.14
CA MET A 129 0.85 0.90 -3.17
C MET A 129 1.19 -0.38 -2.39
N GLN A 130 0.21 -1.25 -2.11
CA GLN A 130 0.47 -2.57 -1.52
C GLN A 130 1.26 -3.47 -2.49
N TYR A 131 0.92 -3.44 -3.78
CA TYR A 131 1.69 -4.13 -4.80
C TYR A 131 3.10 -3.56 -4.96
N ASP A 132 3.27 -2.24 -4.90
CA ASP A 132 4.57 -1.58 -4.98
C ASP A 132 5.47 -1.96 -3.79
N ILE A 133 4.91 -1.97 -2.56
CA ILE A 133 5.63 -2.47 -1.37
C ILE A 133 6.11 -3.90 -1.59
N ALA A 134 5.23 -4.79 -2.10
CA ALA A 134 5.60 -6.18 -2.33
C ALA A 134 6.68 -6.32 -3.42
N SER A 135 6.58 -5.49 -4.45
CA SER A 135 7.48 -5.49 -5.61
C SER A 135 8.90 -5.03 -5.28
N LEU A 136 9.11 -4.29 -4.18
CA LEU A 136 10.45 -3.99 -3.65
C LEU A 136 11.27 -5.25 -3.34
N THR A 137 10.61 -6.39 -3.12
CA THR A 137 11.25 -7.68 -2.85
C THR A 137 11.78 -8.35 -4.12
N LEU A 138 11.28 -7.95 -5.30
CA LEU A 138 11.65 -8.60 -6.54
C LEU A 138 13.10 -8.24 -6.92
N PRO A 139 13.87 -9.20 -7.47
CA PRO A 139 15.19 -8.91 -8.00
C PRO A 139 15.09 -7.82 -9.07
N ARG A 140 15.90 -6.77 -8.95
CA ARG A 140 16.03 -5.77 -10.01
C ARG A 140 16.74 -6.46 -11.17
N LEU A 141 16.05 -6.63 -12.31
CA LEU A 141 16.69 -7.04 -13.55
C LEU A 141 17.69 -5.94 -13.92
N GLY A 142 18.97 -6.26 -13.81
CA GLY A 142 20.09 -5.41 -14.25
C GLY A 142 20.31 -5.50 -15.74
#